data_AF-A0A377XSF4-F1
#
_entry.id   AF-A0A377XSF4-F1
#
_cell.length_a   1.000
_cell.length_b   1.000
_cell.length_c   1.000
_cell.angle_alpha   90.00
_cell.angle_beta   90.00
_cell.angle_gamma   90.00
#
_symmetry.space_group_name_H-M   'P 1'
#
loop_
_entity.id
_entity.type
_entity.pdbx_description
1 polymer ?
#
loop_
_entity_poly.entity_id
_entity_poly.type
_entity_poly.pdbx_seq_one_letter_code
_entity_poly.pdbx_strand_id
1 'polypeptide(L)' 'MDEADRMLDMGFSDAIDEVIRFAPADRQTLLFSATWPAAIAAISGRVQRNPQTIEIDTVDALPGD' A
#
# COMPACT_ATOMS: atom_id res chain seq x y z
N MET A 1 -1.37 -5.79 -0.38
CA MET A 1 -2.29 -4.98 0.44
C MET A 1 -3.19 -4.27 -0.52
N ASP A 2 -4.44 -4.68 -0.59
CA ASP A 2 -5.42 -4.12 -1.51
C ASP A 2 -6.36 -3.18 -0.77
N GLU A 3 -6.88 -2.16 -1.45
CA GLU A 3 -7.74 -1.10 -0.88
C GLU A 3 -7.18 -0.49 0.43
N ALA A 4 -5.89 -0.11 0.43
CA ALA A 4 -5.20 0.33 1.65
C ALA A 4 -5.82 1.57 2.30
N ASP A 5 -6.40 2.48 1.52
CA ASP A 5 -7.19 3.62 2.00
C ASP A 5 -8.43 3.19 2.77
N ARG A 6 -9.21 2.25 2.26
CA ARG A 6 -10.38 1.73 2.98
C ARG A 6 -10.00 0.99 4.25
N MET A 7 -8.92 0.21 4.23
CA MET A 7 -8.45 -0.46 5.45
C MET A 7 -8.09 0.55 6.55
N LEU A 8 -7.55 1.71 6.18
CA LEU A 8 -7.29 2.79 7.13
C LEU A 8 -8.56 3.43 7.66
N ASP A 9 -9.55 3.69 6.80
CA ASP A 9 -10.85 4.24 7.22
C ASP A 9 -11.57 3.30 8.20
N MET A 10 -11.34 1.99 8.08
CA MET A 10 -11.85 0.97 9.00
C MET A 10 -11.03 0.83 10.30
N GLY A 11 -9.92 1.55 10.44
CA GLY A 11 -9.06 1.51 11.62
C GLY A 11 -8.11 0.31 11.70
N PHE A 12 -7.81 -0.35 10.57
CA PHE A 12 -6.96 -1.56 10.58
C PHE A 12 -5.45 -1.32 10.65
N SER A 13 -4.98 -0.09 10.89
CA SER A 13 -3.54 0.22 10.92
C SER A 13 -2.76 -0.70 11.86
N ASP A 14 -3.24 -0.88 13.10
CA ASP A 14 -2.55 -1.70 14.10
C ASP A 14 -2.56 -3.19 13.72
N ALA A 15 -3.66 -3.66 13.13
CA ALA A 15 -3.78 -5.04 12.65
C ALA A 15 -2.84 -5.33 11.48
N ILE A 16 -2.67 -4.37 10.57
CA ILE A 16 -1.70 -4.44 9.46
C ILE A 16 -0.28 -4.58 10.01
N ASP A 17 0.10 -3.71 10.94
CA ASP A 17 1.44 -3.71 11.54
C ASP A 17 1.70 -5.05 12.28
N GLU A 18 0.68 -5.60 12.94
CA GLU A 18 0.78 -6.90 13.61
C GLU A 18 0.95 -8.07 12.64
N VAL A 19 0.13 -8.15 11.58
CA VAL A 19 0.27 -9.21 10.55
C VAL A 19 1.66 -9.16 9.90
N ILE A 20 2.17 -7.95 9.65
CA ILE A 20 3.48 -7.75 9.03
C ILE A 20 4.62 -8.24 9.92
N ARG A 21 4.49 -8.16 11.25
CA ARG A 21 5.52 -8.67 12.19
C ARG A 21 5.71 -10.17 12.11
N PHE A 22 4.67 -10.92 11.76
CA PHE A 22 4.74 -12.37 11.56
C PHE A 22 5.20 -12.77 10.16
N ALA A 23 5.21 -11.84 9.21
CA ALA A 23 5.71 -12.10 7.87
C ALA A 23 7.25 -12.16 7.86
N PRO A 24 7.86 -12.93 6.94
CA PRO A 24 9.30 -12.91 6.75
C PRO A 24 9.86 -11.50 6.62
N ALA A 25 11.04 -11.29 7.21
CA ALA A 25 11.73 -10.01 7.09
C ALA A 25 11.96 -9.72 5.61
N ASP A 26 12.55 -10.63 4.85
CA ASP A 26 12.74 -10.47 3.41
C ASP A 26 11.49 -10.90 2.63
N ARG A 27 10.63 -9.93 2.32
CA ARG A 27 9.40 -10.13 1.57
C ARG A 27 9.23 -8.99 0.57
N GLN A 28 8.61 -9.29 -0.55
CA GLN A 28 8.07 -8.27 -1.45
C GLN A 28 6.69 -7.84 -0.93
N THR A 29 6.43 -6.54 -0.86
CA THR A 29 5.13 -6.01 -0.46
C THR A 29 4.58 -5.10 -1.56
N LEU A 30 3.41 -5.45 -2.08
CA LEU A 30 2.64 -4.64 -3.01
C LEU A 30 1.51 -3.95 -2.25
N LEU A 31 1.33 -2.66 -2.48
CA LEU A 31 0.30 -1.82 -1.88
C LEU A 31 -0.51 -1.18 -3.01
N PHE A 32 -1.82 -1.39 -2.97
CA PHE A 32 -2.78 -0.83 -3.90
C PHE A 32 -3.75 0.05 -3.11
N SER A 33 -4.02 1.24 -3.63
CA SER A 33 -4.88 2.24 -3.01
C SER A 33 -5.48 3.10 -4.11
N ALA A 34 -6.76 3.46 -3.98
CA ALA A 34 -7.41 4.36 -4.93
C ALA A 34 -7.03 5.83 -4.68
N THR A 35 -6.65 6.14 -3.44
CA THR A 35 -6.20 7.47 -3.01
C THR A 35 -4.84 7.43 -2.32
N TRP A 36 -4.12 8.56 -2.30
CA TRP A 36 -2.77 8.65 -1.72
C TRP A 36 -2.60 9.75 -0.64
N PRO A 37 -3.36 9.69 0.47
CA PRO A 37 -3.16 10.61 1.59
C PRO A 37 -1.85 10.33 2.34
N ALA A 38 -1.41 11.29 3.16
CA ALA A 38 -0.17 11.16 3.96
C ALA A 38 -0.14 9.90 4.85
N ALA A 39 -1.30 9.43 5.32
CA ALA A 39 -1.40 8.20 6.11
C ALA A 39 -1.03 6.94 5.29
N ILE A 40 -1.38 6.89 4.00
CA ILE A 40 -0.99 5.80 3.10
C ILE A 40 0.50 5.86 2.78
N ALA A 41 1.03 7.06 2.52
CA ALA A 41 2.48 7.25 2.36
C ALA A 41 3.26 6.76 3.59
N ALA A 42 2.74 7.04 4.80
CA ALA A 42 3.34 6.56 6.04
C ALA A 42 3.29 5.03 6.18
N ILE A 43 2.22 4.37 5.74
CA ILE A 43 2.17 2.89 5.72
C ILE A 43 3.17 2.35 4.71
N SER A 44 3.16 2.83 3.46
CA SER A 44 4.08 2.41 2.41
C SER A 44 5.54 2.44 2.89
N GLY A 45 5.95 3.53 3.55
CA GLY A 45 7.29 3.66 4.12
C GLY A 45 7.65 2.70 5.25
N ARG A 46 6.66 2.16 5.98
CA ARG A 46 6.88 1.14 7.03
C ARG A 46 6.89 -0.29 6.48
N VAL A 47 6.07 -0.55 5.46
CA VAL A 47 5.74 -1.93 5.05
C VAL A 47 6.48 -2.38 3.80
N GLN A 48 6.95 -1.45 2.96
CA GLN A 48 7.70 -1.72 1.73
C GLN A 48 9.18 -1.34 1.87
N ARG A 49 10.02 -1.85 0.95
CA ARG A 49 11.45 -1.49 0.85
C ARG A 49 11.73 -0.96 -0.55
N ASN A 50 12.20 0.29 -0.64
CA ASN A 50 12.47 0.98 -1.90
C ASN A 50 11.39 0.72 -2.98
N PRO A 51 10.10 0.95 -2.68
CA PRO A 51 9.02 0.61 -3.60
C PRO A 51 9.10 1.46 -4.86
N GLN A 52 8.74 0.86 -6.00
CA GLN A 52 8.39 1.63 -7.19
C GLN A 52 6.95 2.13 -7.03
N THR A 53 6.75 3.43 -7.19
CA THR A 53 5.42 4.05 -7.12
C THR A 53 4.90 4.21 -8.54
N ILE A 54 3.70 3.72 -8.79
CA ILE A 54 3.00 3.86 -10.06
C ILE A 54 1.67 4.53 -9.75
N GLU A 55 1.44 5.69 -10.36
CA GLU A 55 0.22 6.48 -10.22
C GLU A 55 -0.46 6.56 -11.59
N ILE A 56 -1.78 6.40 -11.59
CA ILE A 56 -2.61 6.39 -12.79
C ILE A 56 -3.68 7.46 -12.59
N ASP A 57 -3.49 8.61 -13.24
CA ASP A 57 -4.42 9.75 -13.15
C ASP A 57 -5.69 9.54 -13.99
N THR A 58 -5.59 8.79 -15.08
CA THR A 58 -6.69 8.51 -16.02
C THR A 58 -6.63 7.09 -16.54
N VAL A 59 -7.78 6.52 -16.90
CA VAL A 59 -7.88 5.14 -17.40
C VAL A 59 -7.08 4.93 -18.70
N ASP A 60 -6.93 5.98 -19.51
CA ASP A 60 -6.13 5.98 -20.75
C ASP A 60 -4.61 5.88 -20.50
N ALA A 61 -4.15 6.14 -19.28
CA ALA A 61 -2.74 6.08 -18.90
C ALA A 61 -2.28 4.66 -18.48
N LEU A 62 -3.18 3.68 -18.51
CA LEU A 62 -2.80 2.28 -18.33
C LEU A 62 -1.90 1.86 -19.52
N PRO A 63 -0.72 1.28 -19.28
CA PRO A 63 0.04 0.67 -20.35
C PRO A 63 -0.81 -0.46 -20.94
N GLY A 64 -1.38 -0.19 -22.12
CA GLY A 64 -2.18 -1.15 -22.86
C GLY A 64 -1.35 -2.37 -23.26
N ASP A 65 -2.04 -3.50 -23.42
CA ASP A 65 -1.50 -4.72 -24.03
C ASP A 65 -0.77 -4.44 -25.36
#